data_AF-T2JSK9-F1
#
_entry.id   AF-T2JSK9-F1
#
_cell.length_a   1.000
_cell.length_b   1.000
_cell.length_c   1.000
_cell.angle_alpha   90.00
_cell.angle_beta   90.00
_cell.angle_gamma   90.00
#
_symmetry.space_group_name_H-M   'P 1'
#
loop_
_entity.id
_entity.type
_entity.pdbx_description
1 polymer ?
#
loop_
_entity_poly.entity_id
_entity_poly.type
_entity_poly.pdbx_seq_one_letter_code
_entity_poly.pdbx_strand_id
1 'polypeptide(L)' 'MFLNLNATSEDEGWVLVMIYDGDQHRSDLVILDGENLEKEPIATLHLKHHIPYGLHGNWTSEVFI' A
#
# COMPACT_ATOMS: atom_id res chain seq x y z
N MET A 1 -1.52 6.71 1.56
CA MET A 1 -2.99 6.86 1.47
C MET A 1 -3.31 7.45 0.13
N PHE A 2 -4.26 6.90 -0.61
CA PHE A 2 -4.75 7.49 -1.84
C PHE A 2 -6.27 7.49 -1.84
N LEU A 3 -6.82 8.59 -2.35
CA LEU A 3 -8.25 8.84 -2.44
C LEU A 3 -8.82 8.11 -3.65
N ASN A 4 -9.95 7.45 -3.46
CA ASN A 4 -10.81 7.06 -4.58
C ASN A 4 -11.27 8.35 -5.29
N LEU A 5 -11.15 8.43 -6.62
CA LEU A 5 -11.55 9.62 -7.38
C LEU A 5 -13.07 9.90 -7.29
N ASN A 6 -13.84 8.88 -6.93
CA ASN A 6 -15.28 8.99 -6.66
C ASN A 6 -15.60 9.03 -5.15
N ALA A 7 -14.59 9.21 -4.30
CA ALA A 7 -14.76 9.26 -2.86
C ALA A 7 -15.76 10.34 -2.47
N THR A 8 -16.65 9.97 -1.56
CA THR A 8 -17.62 10.85 -0.92
C THR A 8 -17.22 11.19 0.51
N SER A 9 -16.28 10.45 1.10
CA SER A 9 -15.64 10.71 2.40
C SER A 9 -14.11 10.82 2.27
N GLU A 10 -13.45 11.44 3.24
CA GLU A 10 -11.98 11.64 3.23
C GLU A 10 -11.20 10.32 3.22
N ASP A 11 -11.71 9.31 3.93
CA ASP A 11 -11.03 8.03 4.12
C ASP A 11 -11.47 6.97 3.09
N GLU A 12 -12.45 7.27 2.22
CA GLU A 12 -12.91 6.39 1.15
C GLU A 12 -11.80 6.22 0.10
N GLY A 13 -10.96 5.22 0.32
CA GLY A 13 -9.77 4.96 -0.46
C GLY A 13 -8.95 3.84 0.14
N TRP A 14 -7.64 3.90 -0.08
CA TRP A 14 -6.74 2.83 0.32
C TRP A 14 -5.47 3.34 0.97
N VAL A 15 -4.94 2.54 1.90
CA VAL A 15 -3.64 2.77 2.52
C VAL A 15 -2.65 1.72 2.02
N LEU A 16 -1.54 2.21 1.46
CA LEU A 16 -0.45 1.38 0.96
C LEU A 16 0.72 1.45 1.93
N VAL A 17 1.21 0.28 2.33
CA VAL A 17 2.37 0.16 3.21
C VAL A 17 3.34 -0.88 2.67
N MET A 18 4.63 -0.55 2.74
CA MET A 18 5.72 -1.47 2.45
C MET A 18 6.09 -2.18 3.75
N ILE A 19 5.95 -3.51 3.76
CA ILE A 19 6.31 -4.36 4.90
C ILE A 19 7.56 -5.17 4.52
N TYR A 20 8.48 -5.32 5.46
CA TYR A 20 9.58 -6.26 5.33
C TYR A 20 9.21 -7.58 6.00
N ASP A 21 9.12 -8.65 5.22
CA ASP A 21 8.94 -10.02 5.68
C ASP A 21 10.33 -10.62 5.96
N GLY A 22 10.67 -10.71 7.25
CA GLY A 22 11.96 -11.21 7.71
C GLY A 22 12.15 -12.71 7.52
N ASP A 23 11.08 -13.49 7.50
CA ASP A 23 11.13 -14.94 7.37
C ASP A 23 11.44 -15.34 5.92
N GLN A 24 10.88 -14.59 4.96
CA GLN A 24 11.06 -14.82 3.54
C GLN A 24 12.14 -13.93 2.91
N HIS A 25 12.73 -13.02 3.69
CA HIS A 25 13.72 -12.04 3.27
C HIS A 25 13.29 -11.24 2.01
N ARG A 26 12.05 -10.75 2.04
CA ARG A 26 11.47 -9.95 0.95
C ARG A 26 10.67 -8.78 1.50
N SER A 27 10.25 -7.90 0.61
CA SER A 27 9.26 -6.88 0.96
C SER A 27 7.92 -7.20 0.32
N ASP A 28 6.85 -6.83 1.02
CA ASP A 28 5.49 -6.95 0.56
C ASP A 28 4.88 -5.54 0.44
N LEU A 29 4.13 -5.29 -0.64
CA LEU A 29 3.24 -4.14 -0.71
C LEU A 29 1.86 -4.57 -0.23
N VAL A 30 1.43 -4.03 0.90
CA VAL A 30 0.12 -4.32 1.50
C VAL A 30 -0.84 -3.17 1.22
N ILE A 31 -2.05 -3.52 0.80
CA ILE A 31 -3.15 -2.62 0.49
C ILE A 31 -4.25 -2.83 1.52
N LEU A 32 -4.55 -1.79 2.29
CA LEU A 32 -5.57 -1.78 3.35
C LEU A 32 -6.77 -0.93 2.94
N ASP A 33 -7.93 -1.25 3.52
CA ASP A 33 -9.15 -0.43 3.44
C ASP A 33 -8.95 0.87 4.23
N GLY A 34 -9.09 2.02 3.57
CA GLY A 34 -8.91 3.32 4.21
C GLY A 34 -9.94 3.61 5.31
N GLU A 35 -11.16 3.08 5.20
CA GLU A 35 -12.23 3.32 6.17
C GLU A 35 -12.18 2.36 7.35
N ASN A 36 -11.45 1.24 7.24
CA ASN A 36 -11.32 0.28 8.33
C ASN A 36 -10.00 -0.53 8.25
N LEU A 37 -8.98 -0.03 8.93
CA LEU A 37 -7.66 -0.63 9.00
C LEU A 37 -7.59 -1.93 9.83
N GLU A 38 -8.62 -2.26 10.62
CA GLU A 38 -8.65 -3.50 11.43
C GLU A 38 -9.08 -4.73 10.62
N LYS A 39 -9.65 -4.52 9.42
CA LYS A 39 -9.97 -5.62 8.50
C LYS A 39 -8.71 -6.31 8.00
N GLU A 40 -8.90 -7.52 7.49
CA GLU A 40 -7.86 -8.18 6.71
C GLU A 40 -7.45 -7.30 5.51
N PRO A 41 -6.17 -7.33 5.09
CA PRO A 41 -5.74 -6.59 3.92
C PRO A 41 -6.57 -6.92 2.68
N ILE A 42 -6.88 -5.88 1.89
CA ILE A 42 -7.55 -6.06 0.60
C ILE A 42 -6.66 -6.85 -0.35
N ALA A 43 -5.35 -6.57 -0.32
CA ALA A 43 -4.36 -7.34 -1.07
C ALA A 43 -2.98 -7.28 -0.42
N THR A 44 -2.19 -8.31 -0.66
CA THR A 44 -0.76 -8.38 -0.33
C THR A 44 0.00 -8.82 -1.57
N LEU A 45 0.92 -7.98 -2.05
CA LEU A 45 1.76 -8.26 -3.21
C LEU A 45 3.17 -8.59 -2.74
N HIS A 46 3.56 -9.85 -2.91
CA HIS A 46 4.89 -10.32 -2.53
C HIS A 46 5.93 -9.95 -3.59
N LEU A 47 6.89 -9.09 -3.23
CA LEU A 47 8.00 -8.77 -4.12
C LEU A 47 9.03 -9.90 -4.13
N LYS A 48 9.80 -9.98 -5.21
CA LYS A 48 10.84 -11.01 -5.36
C LYS A 48 12.10 -10.74 -4.52
N HIS A 49 12.20 -9.58 -3.88
CA HIS A 49 13.36 -9.12 -3.12
C HIS A 49 12.93 -8.15 -2.03
N HIS A 50 13.84 -7.86 -1.09
CA HIS A 50 13.62 -6.81 -0.10
C HIS A 50 13.89 -5.43 -0.71
N ILE A 51 13.08 -4.46 -0.33
CA ILE A 51 13.29 -3.04 -0.60
C ILE A 51 13.94 -2.43 0.64
N PRO A 52 15.08 -1.73 0.54
CA PRO A 52 15.67 -1.02 1.66
C PRO A 52 14.68 -0.01 2.27
N TYR A 53 14.80 0.25 3.57
CA TYR A 53 13.95 1.24 4.24
C TYR A 53 14.05 2.60 3.55
N GLY A 54 12.95 2.99 2.91
CA GLY A 54 12.80 4.28 2.26
C GLY A 54 12.47 5.39 3.24
N LEU A 55 12.30 6.60 2.69
CA LEU A 55 11.76 7.74 3.43
C LEU A 55 10.27 7.88 3.11
N HIS A 56 9.92 8.81 2.21
CA HIS A 56 8.55 9.12 1.84
C HIS A 56 8.22 8.56 0.45
N GLY A 57 6.94 8.26 0.24
CA GLY A 57 6.38 7.89 -1.07
C GLY A 57 5.16 8.75 -1.39
N ASN A 58 4.85 8.89 -2.68
CA ASN A 58 3.66 9.56 -3.17
C ASN A 58 2.93 8.65 -4.15
N TRP A 59 1.63 8.90 -4.32
CA TRP A 59 0.81 8.26 -5.34
C TRP A 59 0.52 9.23 -6.48
N THR A 60 0.42 8.71 -7.69
CA THR A 60 -0.09 9.43 -8.85
C THR A 60 -0.95 8.50 -9.70
N SER A 61 -1.97 9.04 -10.38
CA SER A 61 -2.73 8.33 -11.40
C SER A 61 -1.98 8.21 -12.72
N GLU A 62 -0.86 8.92 -12.86
CA GLU A 62 -0.03 8.89 -14.07
C GLU A 62 0.91 7.69 -14.05
N VAL A 63 0.95 6.96 -15.17
CA VAL A 63 1.95 5.91 -15.39
C VAL A 63 3.06 6.52 -16.24
N PHE A 64 4.28 6.53 -15.70
CA PHE A 64 5.47 6.92 -16.44
C PHE A 64 6.11 5.66 -17.04
N ILE A 65 6.19 5.60 -18.38
CA ILE A 65 6.78 4.49 -19.14
C ILE A 65 7.91 5.03 -20.01
#